data_AF-A0A7X8HEG9-F1
#
_entry.id   AF-A0A7X8HEG9-F1
#
_cell.length_a   1.000
_cell.length_b   1.000
_cell.length_c   1.000
_cell.angle_alpha   90.00
_cell.angle_beta   90.00
_cell.angle_gamma   90.00
#
_symmetry.space_group_name_H-M   'P 1'
#
loop_
_entity.id
_entity.type
_entity.pdbx_description
1 polymer ?
#
loop_
_entity_poly.entity_id
_entity_poly.type
_entity_poly.pdbx_seq_one_letter_code
_entity_poly.pdbx_strand_id
1 'polypeptide(L)'
;MRSEGRRRAVLAAAALALALGSCAFMGEIDRIEIVDPDLSKAADGTWTGEWNTTLVKARVSVDTLSHEIAGISILRHDCGKGKPAEAVVDRVIAAQSLKVDTVSGATGSSLVILRAIQDALEKAVEAGEDAP
;
A
#
# COMPACT_ATOMS: atom_id res chain seq x y z
N MET A 1 -35.32 -49.71 21.75
CA MET A 1 -34.08 -49.73 22.57
C MET A 1 -32.91 -49.34 21.66
N ARG A 2 -32.21 -48.25 22.04
CA ARG A 2 -30.90 -47.74 21.59
C ARG A 2 -30.56 -47.77 20.09
N SER A 3 -30.84 -46.65 19.42
CA SER A 3 -30.01 -46.13 18.32
C SER A 3 -28.86 -45.36 18.95
N GLU A 4 -27.66 -45.92 18.89
CA GLU A 4 -26.44 -45.30 19.40
C GLU A 4 -25.94 -44.20 18.46
N GLY A 5 -25.74 -43.02 19.03
CA GLY A 5 -25.16 -41.88 18.36
C GLY A 5 -23.72 -42.12 17.93
N ARG A 6 -23.43 -41.86 16.66
CA ARG A 6 -22.08 -41.58 16.18
C ARG A 6 -21.96 -40.11 15.83
N ARG A 7 -21.29 -39.43 16.76
CA ARG A 7 -20.89 -38.02 16.77
C ARG A 7 -20.23 -37.66 15.43
N ARG A 8 -20.79 -36.68 14.72
CA ARG A 8 -20.09 -36.02 13.61
C ARG A 8 -18.97 -35.16 14.21
N ALA A 9 -17.77 -35.71 14.28
CA ALA A 9 -16.58 -34.93 14.53
C ALA A 9 -16.27 -34.13 13.26
N VAL A 10 -16.75 -32.88 13.22
CA VAL A 10 -16.25 -31.90 12.25
C VAL A 10 -14.87 -31.49 12.77
N LEU A 11 -13.83 -32.17 12.28
CA LEU A 11 -12.45 -31.79 12.52
C LEU A 11 -12.21 -30.43 11.87
N ALA A 12 -12.10 -29.40 12.71
CA ALA A 12 -11.59 -28.09 12.35
C ALA A 12 -10.12 -28.21 11.96
N ALA A 13 -9.85 -28.54 10.70
CA ALA A 13 -8.53 -28.50 10.10
C ALA A 13 -8.47 -27.31 9.14
N ALA A 14 -8.45 -26.09 9.68
CA ALA A 14 -8.31 -24.86 8.88
C ALA A 14 -7.48 -23.77 9.59
N ALA A 15 -6.55 -24.13 10.47
CA ALA A 15 -5.75 -23.15 11.21
C ALA A 15 -4.23 -23.19 10.95
N LEU A 16 -3.70 -24.19 10.23
CA LEU A 16 -2.23 -24.35 10.13
C LEU A 16 -1.60 -23.77 8.85
N ALA A 17 -2.40 -23.46 7.82
CA ALA A 17 -1.87 -22.87 6.57
C ALA A 17 -1.66 -21.34 6.65
N LEU A 18 -2.21 -20.66 7.65
CA LEU A 18 -2.18 -19.20 7.75
C LEU A 18 -0.93 -18.64 8.47
N ALA A 19 -0.23 -19.45 9.28
CA ALA A 19 0.86 -18.95 10.12
C ALA A 19 2.18 -18.71 9.37
N LEU A 20 2.47 -19.47 8.30
CA LEU A 20 3.73 -19.34 7.56
C LEU A 20 3.75 -18.14 6.61
N GLY A 21 2.60 -17.83 5.98
CA GLY A 21 2.49 -16.67 5.08
C GLY A 21 2.46 -15.33 5.82
N SER A 22 1.91 -15.27 7.04
CA SER A 22 1.82 -14.03 7.81
C SER A 22 3.18 -13.53 8.30
N CYS A 23 4.09 -14.42 8.70
CA CYS A 23 5.41 -14.02 9.20
C CYS A 23 6.29 -13.43 8.09
N ALA A 24 6.27 -14.02 6.88
CA ALA A 24 7.05 -13.51 5.75
C ALA A 24 6.56 -12.12 5.31
N PHE A 25 5.23 -11.94 5.25
CA PHE A 25 4.63 -10.66 4.90
C PHE A 25 4.89 -9.56 5.93
N MET A 26 4.78 -9.86 7.23
CA MET A 26 5.13 -8.87 8.28
C MET A 26 6.59 -8.41 8.16
N GLY A 27 7.51 -9.33 7.85
CA GLY A 27 8.91 -8.97 7.63
C GLY A 27 9.15 -8.09 6.39
N GLU A 28 8.33 -8.21 5.34
CA GLU A 28 8.39 -7.29 4.18
C GLU A 28 7.83 -5.91 4.53
N ILE A 29 6.71 -5.85 5.25
CA ILE A 29 6.07 -4.60 5.65
C ILE A 29 6.93 -3.81 6.65
N ASP A 30 7.55 -4.48 7.62
CA ASP A 30 8.41 -3.83 8.62
C ASP A 30 9.66 -3.18 8.01
N ARG A 31 10.02 -3.56 6.79
CA ARG A 31 11.14 -2.97 6.03
C ARG A 31 10.73 -1.80 5.14
N ILE A 32 9.43 -1.53 5.03
CA ILE A 32 8.95 -0.39 4.26
C ILE A 32 9.23 0.85 5.09
N GLU A 33 10.21 1.62 4.62
CA GLU A 33 10.45 2.97 5.09
C GLU A 33 9.76 3.96 4.15
N ILE A 34 8.96 4.86 4.74
CA ILE A 34 8.30 5.94 4.02
C ILE A 34 9.06 7.23 4.30
N VAL A 35 9.64 7.79 3.26
CA VAL A 35 10.34 9.08 3.30
C VAL A 35 9.56 10.06 2.44
N ASP A 36 9.33 11.26 2.95
CA ASP A 36 8.75 12.35 2.17
C ASP A 36 9.79 12.90 1.18
N PRO A 37 9.55 12.80 -0.15
CA PRO A 37 10.40 13.45 -1.12
C PRO A 37 10.23 14.97 -1.07
N ASP A 38 11.26 15.71 -1.45
CA ASP A 38 11.23 17.17 -1.49
C ASP A 38 10.45 17.67 -2.71
N LEU A 39 9.15 17.89 -2.54
CA LEU A 39 8.26 18.34 -3.62
C LEU A 39 8.69 19.66 -4.26
N SER A 40 9.47 20.51 -3.57
CA SER A 40 9.98 21.76 -4.14
C SER A 40 10.90 21.56 -5.34
N LYS A 41 11.43 20.33 -5.48
CA LYS A 41 12.25 19.90 -6.60
C LYS A 41 11.50 19.05 -7.61
N ALA A 42 10.23 18.71 -7.35
CA ALA A 42 9.46 17.88 -8.24
C ALA A 42 9.14 18.64 -9.54
N ALA A 43 9.38 18.00 -10.68
CA ALA A 43 8.89 18.46 -11.97
C ALA A 43 7.38 18.27 -12.08
N ASP A 44 6.74 19.13 -12.87
CA ASP A 44 5.32 19.01 -13.21
C ASP A 44 5.11 17.86 -14.21
N GLY A 45 4.08 17.05 -13.98
CA GLY A 45 3.76 15.93 -14.86
C GLY A 45 2.99 14.80 -14.18
N THR A 46 2.91 13.67 -14.87
CA THR A 46 2.25 12.45 -14.37
C THR A 46 3.28 11.35 -14.18
N TRP A 47 3.39 10.85 -12.96
CA TRP A 47 4.42 9.92 -12.53
C TRP A 47 3.81 8.61 -12.09
N THR A 48 4.27 7.50 -12.67
CA THR A 48 3.82 6.17 -12.24
C THR A 48 4.77 5.63 -11.18
N GLY A 49 4.20 5.20 -10.07
CA GLY A 49 4.92 4.50 -9.01
C GLY A 49 4.31 3.15 -8.68
N GLU A 50 5.15 2.21 -8.24
CA GLU A 50 4.71 0.88 -7.88
C GLU A 50 5.48 0.27 -6.71
N TRP A 51 4.80 -0.55 -5.92
CA TRP A 51 5.44 -1.34 -4.88
C TRP A 51 4.75 -2.68 -4.73
N ASN A 52 5.54 -3.75 -4.69
CA ASN A 52 5.06 -5.12 -4.73
C ASN A 52 5.67 -5.92 -3.57
N THR A 53 4.80 -6.48 -2.73
CA THR A 53 5.16 -7.49 -1.73
C THR A 53 4.60 -8.85 -2.13
N THR A 54 4.91 -9.89 -1.35
CA THR A 54 4.37 -11.24 -1.60
C THR A 54 2.84 -11.30 -1.61
N LEU A 55 2.16 -10.55 -0.73
CA LEU A 55 0.70 -10.63 -0.56
C LEU A 55 -0.08 -9.39 -1.04
N VAL A 56 0.60 -8.25 -1.16
CA VAL A 56 -0.03 -6.97 -1.51
C VAL A 56 0.79 -6.23 -2.55
N LYS A 57 0.12 -5.72 -3.58
CA LYS A 57 0.74 -4.97 -4.68
C LYS A 57 -0.04 -3.69 -4.92
N ALA A 58 0.65 -2.58 -5.11
CA ALA A 58 0.04 -1.32 -5.50
C ALA A 58 0.80 -0.69 -6.67
N ARG A 59 0.03 -0.07 -7.58
CA ARG A 59 0.53 0.82 -8.62
C ARG A 59 -0.35 2.05 -8.66
N VAL A 60 0.26 3.22 -8.67
CA VAL A 60 -0.39 4.52 -8.65
C VAL A 60 0.12 5.40 -9.79
N SER A 61 -0.70 6.38 -10.16
CA SER A 61 -0.34 7.52 -11.00
C SER A 61 -0.45 8.76 -10.13
N VAL A 62 0.60 9.55 -10.04
CA VAL A 62 0.65 10.79 -9.25
C VAL A 62 0.84 11.95 -10.20
N ASP A 63 -0.05 12.92 -10.13
CA ASP A 63 0.02 14.15 -10.90
C ASP A 63 0.64 15.24 -10.02
N THR A 64 1.73 15.83 -10.49
CA THR A 64 2.39 16.98 -9.86
C THR A 64 2.18 18.23 -10.71
N LEU A 65 1.88 19.35 -10.05
CA LEU A 65 1.71 20.65 -10.68
C LEU A 65 2.17 21.75 -9.73
N SER A 66 3.03 22.65 -10.20
CA SER A 66 3.56 23.76 -9.40
C SER A 66 4.17 23.30 -8.07
N HIS A 67 4.95 22.21 -8.09
CA HIS A 67 5.58 21.61 -6.90
C HIS A 67 4.60 21.06 -5.85
N GLU A 68 3.35 20.80 -6.23
CA GLU A 68 2.32 20.20 -5.38
C GLU A 68 1.78 18.90 -5.99
N ILE A 69 1.21 18.05 -5.16
CA ILE A 69 0.45 16.86 -5.56
C ILE A 69 -0.95 17.31 -5.98
N ALA A 70 -1.18 17.39 -7.29
CA ALA A 70 -2.46 17.78 -7.88
C ALA A 70 -3.49 16.65 -7.84
N GLY A 71 -3.04 15.40 -7.91
CA GLY A 71 -3.93 14.24 -7.95
C GLY A 71 -3.17 12.93 -7.80
N ILE A 72 -3.87 11.91 -7.33
CA ILE A 72 -3.34 10.55 -7.26
C ILE A 72 -4.45 9.59 -7.70
N SER A 73 -4.13 8.69 -8.62
CA SER A 73 -5.02 7.65 -9.12
C SER A 73 -4.44 6.27 -8.84
N ILE A 74 -5.23 5.38 -8.26
CA ILE A 74 -4.82 3.98 -8.06
C ILE A 74 -5.05 3.21 -9.36
N LEU A 75 -3.96 2.79 -10.00
CA LEU A 75 -3.99 2.00 -11.24
C LEU A 75 -4.18 0.51 -10.96
N ARG A 76 -3.62 0.02 -9.84
CA ARG A 76 -3.73 -1.36 -9.38
C ARG A 76 -3.60 -1.39 -7.86
N HIS A 77 -4.43 -2.19 -7.22
CA HIS A 77 -4.27 -2.56 -5.82
C HIS A 77 -4.72 -4.01 -5.62
N ASP A 78 -3.77 -4.94 -5.73
CA ASP A 78 -4.02 -6.36 -5.51
C ASP A 78 -3.85 -6.64 -4.02
N CYS A 79 -4.97 -6.83 -3.33
CA CYS A 79 -5.01 -7.06 -1.89
C CYS A 79 -6.13 -8.01 -1.49
N GLY A 80 -6.02 -8.60 -0.29
CA GLY A 80 -7.10 -9.39 0.32
C GLY A 80 -8.19 -8.49 0.89
N LYS A 81 -8.14 -8.26 2.22
CA LYS A 81 -9.09 -7.37 2.93
C LYS A 81 -8.65 -5.90 2.94
N GLY A 82 -7.64 -5.56 2.14
CA GLY A 82 -6.89 -4.30 2.23
C GLY A 82 -7.51 -3.10 1.51
N LYS A 83 -8.61 -3.25 0.77
CA LYS A 83 -9.25 -2.16 0.01
C LYS A 83 -9.52 -0.86 0.81
N PRO A 84 -9.89 -0.90 2.10
CA PRO A 84 -10.03 0.33 2.88
C PRO A 84 -8.78 1.21 2.93
N ALA A 85 -7.59 0.66 2.66
CA ALA A 85 -6.34 1.41 2.59
C ALA A 85 -6.32 2.47 1.48
N GLU A 86 -7.15 2.36 0.44
CA GLU A 86 -7.17 3.32 -0.67
C GLU A 86 -7.51 4.74 -0.21
N ALA A 87 -8.21 4.88 0.94
CA ALA A 87 -8.50 6.16 1.57
C ALA A 87 -7.24 6.95 2.03
N VAL A 88 -6.05 6.33 2.07
CA VAL A 88 -4.82 7.09 2.35
C VAL A 88 -4.46 8.04 1.22
N VAL A 89 -4.93 7.79 -0.01
CA VAL A 89 -4.69 8.67 -1.16
C VAL A 89 -5.24 10.07 -0.88
N ASP A 90 -6.50 10.17 -0.46
CA ASP A 90 -7.12 11.46 -0.16
C ASP A 90 -6.39 12.20 0.97
N ARG A 91 -5.87 11.45 1.95
CA ARG A 91 -5.09 12.02 3.05
C ARG A 91 -3.77 12.60 2.55
N VAL A 92 -3.07 11.91 1.64
CA VAL A 92 -1.81 12.38 1.07
C VAL A 92 -2.04 13.67 0.27
N ILE A 93 -3.09 13.71 -0.56
CA ILE A 93 -3.43 14.92 -1.33
C ILE A 93 -3.75 16.08 -0.37
N ALA A 94 -4.53 15.83 0.68
CA ALA A 94 -4.89 16.87 1.64
C ALA A 94 -3.69 17.36 2.48
N ALA A 95 -2.77 16.46 2.83
CA ALA A 95 -1.61 16.78 3.65
C ALA A 95 -0.41 17.29 2.84
N GLN A 96 -0.38 17.07 1.52
CA GLN A 96 0.79 17.28 0.66
C GLN A 96 2.04 16.59 1.21
N SER A 97 1.86 15.41 1.80
CA SER A 97 2.89 14.63 2.48
C SER A 97 2.45 13.17 2.61
N LEU A 98 3.41 12.26 2.62
CA LEU A 98 3.27 10.83 2.88
C LEU A 98 3.19 10.51 4.38
N LYS A 99 3.45 11.47 5.28
CA LYS A 99 3.33 11.32 6.74
C LYS A 99 1.88 11.39 7.20
N VAL A 100 1.08 10.47 6.69
CA VAL A 100 -0.34 10.34 7.02
C VAL A 100 -0.60 9.05 7.80
N ASP A 101 -1.63 9.07 8.63
CA ASP A 101 -2.03 7.86 9.35
C ASP A 101 -2.50 6.77 8.39
N THR A 102 -2.11 5.54 8.69
CA THR A 102 -2.62 4.35 7.99
C THR A 102 -4.07 4.05 8.38
N VAL A 103 -4.73 3.15 7.63
CA VAL A 103 -6.09 2.72 7.93
C VAL A 103 -6.06 1.49 8.84
N SER A 104 -6.71 1.56 10.00
CA SER A 104 -6.82 0.45 10.94
C SER A 104 -7.40 -0.80 10.26
N GLY A 105 -6.75 -1.95 10.44
CA GLY A 105 -7.14 -3.20 9.77
C GLY A 105 -6.69 -3.31 8.30
N ALA A 106 -6.06 -2.28 7.74
CA ALA A 106 -5.49 -2.26 6.39
C ALA A 106 -4.09 -1.59 6.36
N THR A 107 -3.34 -1.65 7.47
CA THR A 107 -2.03 -1.00 7.63
C THR A 107 -1.02 -1.44 6.57
N GLY A 108 -0.86 -2.75 6.33
CA GLY A 108 0.08 -3.24 5.33
C GLY A 108 -0.25 -2.73 3.92
N SER A 109 -1.53 -2.73 3.54
CA SER A 109 -1.96 -2.13 2.27
C SER A 109 -1.77 -0.62 2.22
N SER A 110 -1.96 0.08 3.35
CA SER A 110 -1.72 1.52 3.45
C SER A 110 -0.25 1.84 3.17
N LEU A 111 0.66 1.10 3.80
CA LEU A 111 2.11 1.27 3.62
C LEU A 111 2.56 0.95 2.18
N VAL A 112 2.00 -0.10 1.56
CA VAL A 112 2.31 -0.44 0.17
C VAL A 112 1.84 0.65 -0.80
N ILE A 113 0.66 1.24 -0.57
CA ILE A 113 0.18 2.39 -1.37
C ILE A 113 1.08 3.61 -1.15
N LEU A 114 1.40 3.97 0.11
CA LEU A 114 2.28 5.10 0.42
C LEU A 114 3.65 4.94 -0.21
N ARG A 115 4.21 3.72 -0.20
CA ARG A 115 5.50 3.43 -0.82
C ARG A 115 5.44 3.53 -2.36
N ALA A 116 4.33 3.12 -2.97
CA ALA A 116 4.12 3.31 -4.40
C ALA A 116 3.99 4.80 -4.77
N ILE A 117 3.35 5.62 -3.93
CA ILE A 117 3.29 7.08 -4.13
C ILE A 117 4.70 7.68 -3.96
N GLN A 118 5.47 7.25 -2.97
CA GLN A 118 6.87 7.67 -2.80
C GLN A 118 7.69 7.42 -4.06
N ASP A 119 7.64 6.20 -4.61
CA ASP A 119 8.35 5.83 -5.84
C ASP A 119 7.95 6.73 -7.04
N ALA A 120 6.69 7.16 -7.13
CA ALA A 120 6.26 8.11 -8.16
C ALA A 120 6.85 9.50 -7.93
N LEU A 121 6.83 9.98 -6.68
CA LEU A 121 7.33 11.31 -6.32
C LEU A 121 8.85 11.42 -6.39
N GLU A 122 9.59 10.35 -6.07
CA GLU A 122 11.04 10.28 -6.27
C GLU A 122 11.41 10.51 -7.74
N LYS A 123 10.69 9.88 -8.68
CA LYS A 123 10.87 10.11 -10.13
C LYS A 123 10.55 11.54 -10.54
N ALA A 124 9.53 12.15 -9.92
CA ALA A 124 9.19 13.54 -10.17
C ALA A 124 10.32 14.48 -9.73
N VAL A 125 10.93 14.21 -8.57
CA VAL A 125 12.08 14.95 -8.04
C VAL A 125 13.31 14.77 -8.93
N GLU A 126 13.66 13.53 -9.29
CA GLU A 126 14.78 13.24 -10.19
C GLU A 126 14.64 14.02 -11.51
N ALA A 127 13.44 14.01 -12.11
CA ALA A 127 13.20 14.73 -13.35
C ALA A 127 13.24 16.26 -13.21
N GLY A 128 12.96 16.81 -12.03
CA GLY A 128 13.09 18.25 -11.78
C GLY A 128 14.52 18.70 -11.50
N GLU A 129 15.35 17.83 -10.93
CA GLU A 129 16.79 18.08 -10.75
C GLU A 129 17.56 18.05 -12.08
N ASP A 130 17.09 17.27 -13.07
CA ASP A 130 17.65 17.20 -14.42
C ASP A 130 17.15 18.33 -15.36
N ALA A 131 16.27 19.23 -14.89
CA ALA A 131 15.78 20.35 -15.69
C ALA A 131 16.86 21.45 -15.84
N PRO A 132 17.12 21.95 -17.06
CA PRO A 132 18.20 22.91 -17.35
C PRO A 132 17.97 24.33 -16.82
#